data_AF-Q39JA3-F1
#
_entry.id   AF-Q39JA3-F1
#
_cell.length_a   1.000
_cell.length_b   1.000
_cell.length_c   1.000
_cell.angle_alpha   90.00
_cell.angle_beta   90.00
_cell.angle_gamma   90.00
#
_symmetry.space_group_name_H-M   'P 1'
#
loop_
_entity.id
_entity.type
_entity.pdbx_description
1 polymer ?
#
loop_
_entity_poly.entity_id
_entity_poly.type
_entity_poly.pdbx_seq_one_letter_code
_entity_poly.pdbx_strand_id
1 'polypeptide(L)'
;MKAKTSFFKLNSVNHSVLTGWAGPDNGPNCTKLHFFAGDILVGAAGADLFDAGAKKAGYRDGWCGFEFEIRDSHFVLSDAISIRCGVSGAELHTLSISDVNAGPRKNRVGKSVEDLVSYAIDVRYDDLSYYEPLITRLSRALAPRKYVDFAYRFVLERRPDEGGLDAYVRYAKTEPMLVVAMLKDSDEYKSKRNAGLPGVFSADFPGCPLFE
;
A
#
# COMPACT_ATOMS: atom_id res chain seq x y z
N MET A 1 22.99 1.71 27.08
CA MET A 1 22.13 2.62 26.29
C MET A 1 22.44 2.41 24.81
N LYS A 2 21.53 1.85 24.01
CA LYS A 2 21.71 1.83 22.56
C LYS A 2 21.56 3.27 22.07
N ALA A 3 22.59 3.83 21.43
CA ALA A 3 22.52 5.14 20.85
C ALA A 3 21.34 5.19 19.87
N LYS A 4 20.46 6.21 19.99
CA LYS A 4 19.59 6.57 18.87
C LYS A 4 20.53 6.80 17.69
N THR A 5 20.23 6.12 16.59
CA THR A 5 21.09 6.04 15.39
C THR A 5 20.54 6.89 14.25
N SER A 6 19.45 7.61 14.51
CA SER A 6 18.67 8.33 13.50
C SER A 6 17.66 9.28 14.16
N PHE A 7 17.52 10.47 13.58
CA PHE A 7 16.45 11.42 13.89
C PHE A 7 15.37 11.35 12.82
N PHE A 8 14.13 11.68 13.22
CA PHE A 8 12.99 11.79 12.33
C PHE A 8 12.04 12.84 12.88
N LYS A 9 11.53 13.69 11.99
CA LYS A 9 10.43 14.59 12.27
C LYS A 9 9.51 14.69 11.07
N LEU A 10 8.22 14.41 11.30
CA LEU A 10 7.16 14.69 10.36
C LEU A 10 6.72 16.15 10.55
N ASN A 11 6.71 16.93 9.47
CA ASN A 11 6.29 18.32 9.49
C ASN A 11 4.81 18.46 9.16
N SER A 12 4.33 17.81 8.10
CA SER A 12 2.93 17.89 7.68
C SER A 12 2.51 16.70 6.83
N VAL A 13 1.20 16.46 6.82
CA VAL A 13 0.51 15.59 5.86
C VAL A 13 -0.48 16.46 5.10
N ASN A 14 -0.09 16.96 3.93
CA ASN A 14 -0.91 17.85 3.11
C ASN A 14 -1.29 17.16 1.81
N HIS A 15 -2.58 16.99 1.54
CA HIS A 15 -3.09 16.46 0.26
C HIS A 15 -2.35 15.22 -0.26
N SER A 16 -2.27 14.15 0.55
CA SER A 16 -1.52 12.93 0.20
C SER A 16 0.00 13.08 0.16
N VAL A 17 0.59 14.16 0.64
CA VAL A 17 2.04 14.36 0.65
C VAL A 17 2.54 14.47 2.08
N LEU A 18 3.40 13.54 2.47
CA LEU A 18 4.17 13.58 3.71
C LEU A 18 5.41 14.42 3.48
N THR A 19 5.60 15.43 4.33
CA THR A 19 6.84 16.19 4.37
C THR A 19 7.44 16.15 5.76
N GLY A 20 8.76 16.12 5.81
CA GLY A 20 9.49 16.07 7.06
C GLY A 20 10.97 16.07 6.81
N TRP A 21 11.74 15.72 7.83
CA TRP A 21 13.17 15.56 7.71
C TRP A 21 13.66 14.42 8.59
N ALA A 22 14.65 13.70 8.09
CA ALA A 22 15.17 12.50 8.72
C ALA A 22 16.62 12.30 8.33
N GLY A 23 17.36 11.60 9.18
CA GLY A 23 18.78 11.38 8.94
C GLY A 23 19.39 10.53 10.02
N PRO A 24 20.62 10.04 9.81
CA PRO A 24 21.33 9.33 10.86
C PRO A 24 21.80 10.37 11.89
N ASP A 25 21.86 9.98 13.16
CA ASP A 25 22.40 10.90 14.18
C ASP A 25 23.89 11.19 13.93
N ASN A 26 24.61 10.26 13.29
CA ASN A 26 26.01 10.42 12.87
C ASN A 26 26.26 9.82 11.47
N GLY A 27 27.08 10.52 10.68
CA GLY A 27 27.53 10.07 9.36
C GLY A 27 26.63 10.53 8.19
N PRO A 28 27.04 10.27 6.94
CA PRO A 28 26.36 10.83 5.77
C PRO A 28 25.05 10.11 5.37
N ASN A 29 24.75 8.92 5.95
CA ASN A 29 24.09 7.84 5.21
C ASN A 29 22.60 7.54 5.41
N CYS A 30 21.85 8.08 6.39
CA CYS A 30 20.39 7.91 6.35
C CYS A 30 19.80 8.97 5.40
N THR A 31 19.93 8.68 4.11
CA THR A 31 19.40 9.46 2.98
C THR A 31 18.21 8.75 2.34
N LYS A 32 17.79 7.59 2.87
CA LYS A 32 16.69 6.80 2.34
C LYS A 32 15.73 6.40 3.45
N LEU A 33 14.45 6.66 3.22
CA LEU A 33 13.33 6.21 4.02
C LEU A 33 12.63 5.10 3.26
N HIS A 34 12.31 4.01 3.96
CA HIS A 34 11.49 2.92 3.44
C HIS A 34 10.15 2.92 4.17
N PHE A 35 9.06 2.80 3.42
CA PHE A 35 7.69 2.79 3.93
C PHE A 35 7.17 1.37 3.83
N PHE A 36 6.74 0.80 4.95
CA PHE A 36 6.28 -0.58 5.04
C PHE A 36 4.84 -0.68 5.52
N ALA A 37 4.01 -1.46 4.81
CA ALA A 37 2.70 -1.89 5.29
C ALA A 37 2.82 -3.34 5.79
N GLY A 38 2.90 -3.51 7.11
CA GLY A 38 3.37 -4.78 7.69
C GLY A 38 4.84 -5.04 7.33
N ASP A 39 5.09 -6.13 6.61
CA ASP A 39 6.44 -6.51 6.14
C ASP A 39 6.69 -6.18 4.65
N ILE A 40 5.69 -5.62 3.97
CA ILE A 40 5.79 -5.29 2.54
C ILE A 40 6.25 -3.85 2.36
N LEU A 41 7.33 -3.66 1.60
CA LEU A 41 7.80 -2.35 1.18
C LEU A 41 6.80 -1.76 0.18
N VAL A 42 6.16 -0.65 0.55
CA VAL A 42 5.17 0.06 -0.27
C VAL A 42 5.73 1.31 -0.94
N GLY A 43 6.91 1.77 -0.52
CA GLY A 43 7.58 2.89 -1.17
C GLY A 43 8.91 3.26 -0.50
N ALA A 44 9.64 4.17 -1.13
CA ALA A 44 10.87 4.73 -0.59
C ALA A 44 10.99 6.21 -0.96
N ALA A 45 11.66 7.00 -0.12
CA ALA A 45 11.94 8.42 -0.37
C ALA A 45 13.37 8.79 0.00
N GLY A 46 13.92 9.77 -0.70
CA GLY A 46 15.17 10.43 -0.34
C GLY A 46 14.97 11.42 0.82
N ALA A 47 15.92 11.48 1.75
CA ALA A 47 16.03 12.54 2.75
C ALA A 47 17.16 13.51 2.36
N ASP A 48 17.03 14.10 1.19
CA ASP A 48 18.03 14.90 0.48
C ASP A 48 17.50 16.28 0.03
N LEU A 49 16.27 16.64 0.42
CA LEU A 49 15.70 17.96 0.19
C LEU A 49 16.17 18.97 1.25
N PHE A 50 16.09 20.25 0.92
CA PHE A 50 16.33 21.31 1.90
C PHE A 50 15.07 21.57 2.73
N ASP A 51 15.21 21.56 4.06
CA ASP A 51 14.17 21.90 5.04
C ASP A 51 14.64 23.03 5.98
N ALA A 52 13.91 24.14 5.98
CA ALA A 52 14.25 25.31 6.80
C ALA A 52 14.09 25.04 8.31
N GLY A 53 13.16 24.16 8.69
CA GLY A 53 12.95 23.74 10.08
C GLY A 53 14.11 22.90 10.59
N ALA A 54 14.62 21.98 9.77
CA ALA A 54 15.82 21.20 10.05
C ALA A 54 17.05 22.09 10.23
N LYS A 55 17.25 23.07 9.34
CA LYS A 55 18.33 24.06 9.46
C LYS A 55 18.23 24.84 10.77
N LYS A 56 17.04 25.34 11.09
CA LYS A 56 16.80 26.07 12.35
C LYS A 56 17.05 25.20 13.58
N ALA A 57 16.78 23.91 13.49
CA ALA A 57 17.01 22.94 14.55
C ALA A 57 18.47 22.45 14.63
N GLY A 58 19.36 22.89 13.72
CA GLY A 58 20.79 22.56 13.73
C GLY A 58 21.13 21.22 13.08
N TYR A 59 20.27 20.67 12.23
CA TYR A 59 20.47 19.37 11.61
C TYR A 59 20.91 19.50 10.14
N ARG A 60 22.12 18.99 9.85
CA ARG A 60 22.67 18.83 8.49
C ARG A 60 22.54 20.07 7.59
N ASP A 61 22.65 21.27 8.16
CA ASP A 61 22.46 22.55 7.47
C ASP A 61 21.12 22.71 6.73
N GLY A 62 20.13 21.86 7.05
CA GLY A 62 18.83 21.78 6.37
C GLY A 62 18.73 20.70 5.30
N TRP A 63 19.82 20.06 4.86
CA TRP A 63 19.81 19.06 3.78
C TRP A 63 19.53 17.65 4.32
N CYS A 64 18.30 17.47 4.76
CA CYS A 64 17.76 16.21 5.27
C CYS A 64 16.23 16.12 5.18
N GLY A 65 15.62 16.99 4.39
CA GLY A 65 14.19 16.99 4.11
C GLY A 65 13.78 15.84 3.20
N PHE A 66 12.55 15.38 3.33
CA PHE A 66 11.95 14.38 2.46
C PHE A 66 10.53 14.77 2.06
N GLU A 67 10.11 14.22 0.93
CA GLU A 67 8.74 14.25 0.46
C GLU A 67 8.33 12.84 0.03
N PHE A 68 7.13 12.39 0.42
CA PHE A 68 6.58 11.11 -0.03
C PHE A 68 5.08 11.22 -0.28
N GLU A 69 4.64 10.81 -1.46
CA GLU A 69 3.21 10.74 -1.79
C GLU A 69 2.60 9.48 -1.18
N ILE A 70 1.73 9.66 -0.19
CA ILE A 70 0.99 8.61 0.49
C ILE A 70 -0.42 8.48 -0.08
N ARG A 71 -0.88 7.25 -0.29
CA ARG A 71 -2.16 6.92 -0.94
C ARG A 71 -2.87 5.85 -0.12
N ASP A 72 -4.18 5.76 -0.25
CA ASP A 72 -4.98 4.70 0.39
C ASP A 72 -4.49 3.30 0.00
N SER A 73 -4.02 3.13 -1.23
CA SER A 73 -3.44 1.87 -1.71
C SER A 73 -2.28 1.37 -0.86
N HIS A 74 -1.52 2.27 -0.22
CA HIS A 74 -0.42 1.91 0.68
C HIS A 74 -0.90 1.30 2.01
N PHE A 75 -2.18 1.45 2.38
CA PHE A 75 -2.78 0.90 3.60
C PHE A 75 -3.61 -0.37 3.37
N VAL A 76 -3.60 -0.89 2.14
CA VAL A 76 -4.40 -2.08 1.77
C VAL A 76 -4.02 -3.29 2.64
N LEU A 77 -2.74 -3.44 2.97
CA LEU A 77 -2.22 -4.55 3.77
C LEU A 77 -2.17 -4.27 5.28
N SER A 78 -2.25 -3.01 5.70
CA SER A 78 -2.09 -2.60 7.11
C SER A 78 -2.74 -1.24 7.35
N ASP A 79 -3.36 -1.04 8.52
CA ASP A 79 -3.89 0.28 8.93
C ASP A 79 -2.79 1.29 9.29
N ALA A 80 -1.54 0.83 9.34
CA ALA A 80 -0.39 1.64 9.63
C ALA A 80 0.77 1.39 8.66
N ILE A 81 1.52 2.46 8.37
CA ILE A 81 2.77 2.43 7.63
C ILE A 81 3.92 2.69 8.58
N SER A 82 4.84 1.73 8.67
CA SER A 82 6.11 1.85 9.37
C SER A 82 7.12 2.55 8.46
N ILE A 83 7.63 3.69 8.89
CA ILE A 83 8.71 4.42 8.23
C ILE A 83 10.02 3.96 8.87
N ARG A 84 10.90 3.36 8.07
CA ARG A 84 12.17 2.78 8.52
C ARG A 84 13.34 3.45 7.82
N CYS A 85 14.49 3.56 8.50
CA CYS A 85 15.73 3.98 7.84
C CYS A 85 16.14 2.88 6.84
N GLY A 86 16.34 3.23 5.58
CA GLY A 86 16.68 2.28 4.52
C GLY A 86 18.06 1.64 4.67
N VAL A 87 18.92 2.18 5.55
CA VAL A 87 20.26 1.64 5.83
C VAL A 87 20.25 0.71 7.04
N SER A 88 19.70 1.15 8.18
CA SER A 88 19.74 0.37 9.42
C SER A 88 18.53 -0.55 9.60
N GLY A 89 17.45 -0.35 8.84
CA GLY A 89 16.17 -1.00 9.05
C GLY A 89 15.42 -0.54 10.31
N ALA A 90 15.99 0.39 11.09
CA ALA A 90 15.39 0.88 12.32
C ALA A 90 14.08 1.62 12.02
N GLU A 91 13.02 1.30 12.76
CA GLU A 91 11.76 2.05 12.71
C GLU A 91 11.96 3.46 13.29
N LEU A 92 11.58 4.45 12.51
CA LEU A 92 11.70 5.87 12.81
C LEU A 92 10.37 6.44 13.28
N HIS A 93 9.28 6.00 12.64
CA HIS A 93 7.94 6.50 12.88
C HIS A 93 6.90 5.53 12.34
N THR A 94 5.68 5.63 12.86
CA THR A 94 4.53 4.86 12.39
C THR A 94 3.40 5.82 12.11
N LEU A 95 2.87 5.77 10.89
CA LEU A 95 1.73 6.56 10.44
C LEU A 95 0.48 5.69 10.46
N SER A 96 -0.57 6.13 11.14
CA SER A 96 -1.89 5.50 11.01
C SER A 96 -2.60 6.05 9.79
N ILE A 97 -3.48 5.25 9.18
CA ILE A 97 -4.39 5.73 8.13
C ILE A 97 -5.25 6.92 8.61
N SER A 98 -5.59 6.95 9.92
CA SER A 98 -6.32 8.07 10.53
C SER A 98 -5.57 9.40 10.48
N ASP A 99 -4.24 9.35 10.36
CA ASP A 99 -3.37 10.52 10.34
C ASP A 99 -3.25 11.11 8.92
N VAL A 100 -3.84 10.44 7.92
CA VAL A 100 -3.66 10.73 6.51
C VAL A 100 -5.01 10.99 5.85
N ASN A 101 -5.23 12.23 5.42
CA ASN A 101 -6.24 12.54 4.40
C ASN A 101 -5.63 12.24 3.03
N ALA A 102 -5.53 10.95 2.70
CA ALA A 102 -5.13 10.53 1.37
C ALA A 102 -6.29 10.85 0.42
N GLY A 103 -6.08 11.83 -0.44
CA GLY A 103 -7.01 12.12 -1.53
C GLY A 103 -7.01 10.98 -2.56
N PRO A 104 -8.11 10.82 -3.30
CA PRO A 104 -8.21 9.83 -4.37
C PRO A 104 -7.11 10.05 -5.41
N ARG A 105 -6.70 8.96 -6.08
CA ARG A 105 -5.71 8.96 -7.17
C ARG A 105 -5.99 10.14 -8.11
N LYS A 106 -5.13 11.17 -8.11
CA LYS A 106 -5.12 12.09 -9.25
C LYS A 106 -4.71 11.24 -10.44
N ASN A 107 -5.60 11.11 -11.42
CA ASN A 107 -5.29 10.47 -12.71
C ASN A 107 -4.18 11.29 -13.39
N ARG A 108 -2.93 11.07 -12.97
CA ARG A 108 -1.76 11.46 -13.76
C ARG A 108 -1.69 10.43 -14.86
N VAL A 109 -2.38 10.72 -15.95
CA VAL A 109 -2.19 10.04 -17.22
C VAL A 109 -0.73 10.29 -17.61
N GLY A 110 0.11 9.27 -17.43
CA GLY A 110 1.46 9.09 -17.95
C GLY A 110 2.31 10.36 -18.12
N LYS A 111 2.93 10.85 -17.03
CA LYS A 111 3.93 11.93 -17.15
C LYS A 111 5.26 11.64 -16.45
N SER A 112 5.37 10.63 -15.60
CA SER A 112 6.63 10.28 -14.95
C SER A 112 7.11 8.86 -15.29
N VAL A 113 8.40 8.59 -15.06
CA VAL A 113 9.00 7.26 -15.26
C VAL A 113 8.34 6.23 -14.35
N GLU A 114 7.89 6.65 -13.16
CA GLU A 114 7.15 5.83 -12.21
C GLU A 114 5.75 5.43 -12.74
N ASP A 115 5.09 6.29 -13.51
CA ASP A 115 3.83 5.95 -14.19
C ASP A 115 4.08 4.88 -15.27
N LEU A 116 5.18 5.03 -16.03
CA LEU A 116 5.59 4.05 -17.05
C LEU A 116 6.02 2.71 -16.43
N VAL A 117 6.71 2.74 -15.29
CA VAL A 117 7.09 1.55 -14.53
C VAL A 117 5.86 0.90 -13.87
N SER A 118 4.93 1.68 -13.33
CA SER A 118 3.66 1.14 -12.79
C SER A 118 2.82 0.50 -13.88
N TYR A 119 2.81 1.06 -15.10
CA TYR A 119 2.17 0.46 -16.27
C TYR A 119 2.93 -0.78 -16.78
N ALA A 120 4.26 -0.83 -16.62
CA ALA A 120 5.08 -1.98 -16.96
C ALA A 120 5.00 -3.13 -15.91
N ILE A 121 4.48 -2.85 -14.71
CA ILE A 121 4.22 -3.83 -13.64
C ILE A 121 2.71 -4.17 -13.61
N ASP A 122 2.07 -4.36 -14.76
CA ASP A 122 0.84 -5.17 -14.83
C ASP A 122 1.18 -6.67 -14.80
N VAL A 123 2.06 -7.04 -13.87
CA VAL A 123 2.38 -8.44 -13.60
C VAL A 123 1.15 -9.04 -12.93
N ARG A 124 0.57 -10.04 -13.60
CA ARG A 124 -0.51 -10.85 -13.06
C ARG A 124 0.07 -12.07 -12.37
N TYR A 125 -0.49 -12.42 -11.22
CA TYR A 125 -0.01 -13.50 -10.36
C TYR A 125 -1.04 -14.63 -10.32
N ASP A 126 -0.57 -15.87 -10.49
CA ASP A 126 -1.43 -17.06 -10.41
C ASP A 126 -1.47 -17.69 -9.01
N ASP A 127 -0.46 -17.42 -8.18
CA ASP A 127 -0.37 -17.95 -6.83
C ASP A 127 -1.22 -17.12 -5.86
N LEU A 128 -2.20 -17.78 -5.25
CA LEU A 128 -3.12 -17.17 -4.28
C LEU A 128 -2.44 -16.86 -2.94
N SER A 129 -1.31 -17.50 -2.62
CA SER A 129 -0.62 -17.32 -1.33
C SER A 129 -0.15 -15.87 -1.13
N TYR A 130 0.20 -15.16 -2.20
CA TYR A 130 0.57 -13.75 -2.15
C TYR A 130 -0.56 -12.82 -1.69
N TYR A 131 -1.82 -13.28 -1.80
CA TYR A 131 -2.99 -12.50 -1.45
C TYR A 131 -3.60 -12.89 -0.10
N GLU A 132 -3.12 -13.95 0.55
CA GLU A 132 -3.70 -14.44 1.81
C GLU A 132 -3.80 -13.36 2.91
N PRO A 133 -2.76 -12.53 3.16
CA PRO A 133 -2.86 -11.47 4.18
C PRO A 133 -3.94 -10.45 3.85
N LEU A 134 -4.03 -10.06 2.57
CA LEU A 134 -5.02 -9.12 2.06
C LEU A 134 -6.44 -9.69 2.19
N ILE A 135 -6.66 -10.90 1.69
CA ILE A 135 -7.96 -11.56 1.69
C ILE A 135 -8.45 -11.77 3.12
N THR A 136 -7.57 -12.19 4.03
CA THR A 136 -7.89 -12.34 5.45
C THR A 136 -8.28 -11.01 6.08
N ARG A 137 -7.55 -9.94 5.78
CA ARG A 137 -7.83 -8.59 6.28
C ARG A 137 -9.17 -8.05 5.79
N LEU A 138 -9.43 -8.12 4.49
CA LEU A 138 -10.68 -7.66 3.88
C LEU A 138 -11.88 -8.47 4.39
N SER A 139 -11.73 -9.79 4.47
CA SER A 139 -12.73 -10.68 5.07
C SER A 139 -13.11 -10.23 6.48
N ARG A 140 -12.13 -9.90 7.34
CA ARG A 140 -12.39 -9.45 8.71
C ARG A 140 -13.07 -8.08 8.77
N ALA A 141 -12.56 -7.12 8.00
CA ALA A 141 -12.99 -5.72 8.07
C ALA A 141 -14.35 -5.46 7.40
N LEU A 142 -14.67 -6.16 6.31
CA LEU A 142 -15.86 -5.85 5.50
C LEU A 142 -17.09 -6.65 5.92
N ALA A 143 -18.28 -6.15 5.58
CA ALA A 143 -19.50 -6.96 5.62
C ALA A 143 -19.38 -8.14 4.63
N PRO A 144 -19.94 -9.33 4.91
CA PRO A 144 -19.81 -10.52 4.05
C PRO A 144 -20.13 -10.27 2.58
N ARG A 145 -21.23 -9.55 2.29
CA ARG A 145 -21.62 -9.20 0.91
C ARG A 145 -20.62 -8.28 0.21
N LYS A 146 -20.03 -7.33 0.92
CA LYS A 146 -19.00 -6.41 0.39
C LYS A 146 -17.70 -7.16 0.09
N TYR A 147 -17.32 -8.11 0.94
CA TYR A 147 -16.17 -8.98 0.67
C TYR A 147 -16.39 -9.85 -0.58
N VAL A 148 -17.58 -10.46 -0.75
CA VAL A 148 -17.88 -11.26 -1.94
C VAL A 148 -17.89 -10.40 -3.22
N ASP A 149 -18.46 -9.19 -3.17
CA ASP A 149 -18.38 -8.23 -4.29
C ASP A 149 -16.93 -7.93 -4.68
N PHE A 150 -16.07 -7.66 -3.69
CA PHE A 150 -14.64 -7.50 -3.91
C PHE A 150 -14.01 -8.73 -4.56
N ALA A 151 -14.26 -9.94 -4.04
CA ALA A 151 -13.68 -11.17 -4.56
C ALA A 151 -14.07 -11.42 -6.03
N TYR A 152 -15.32 -11.14 -6.41
CA TYR A 152 -15.77 -11.21 -7.80
C TYR A 152 -15.05 -10.19 -8.68
N ARG A 153 -14.97 -8.93 -8.25
CA ARG A 153 -14.29 -7.88 -9.02
C ARG A 153 -12.79 -8.16 -9.14
N PHE A 154 -12.19 -8.77 -8.12
CA PHE A 154 -10.78 -9.13 -8.10
C PHE A 154 -10.44 -10.31 -9.00
N VAL A 155 -11.25 -11.38 -8.98
CA VAL A 155 -10.96 -12.63 -9.71
C VAL A 155 -11.58 -12.62 -11.11
N LEU A 156 -12.86 -12.28 -11.19
CA LEU A 156 -13.66 -12.35 -12.43
C LEU A 156 -13.80 -11.00 -13.13
N GLU A 157 -13.29 -9.91 -12.55
CA GLU A 157 -13.33 -8.56 -13.15
C GLU A 157 -14.75 -8.06 -13.45
N ARG A 158 -15.75 -8.56 -12.72
CA ARG A 158 -17.15 -8.14 -12.80
C ARG A 158 -17.81 -8.12 -11.43
N ARG A 159 -19.02 -7.60 -11.35
CA ARG A 159 -19.86 -7.72 -10.14
C ARG A 159 -20.54 -9.10 -10.06
N PRO A 160 -20.78 -9.61 -8.85
CA PRO A 160 -21.58 -10.82 -8.67
C PRO A 160 -23.03 -10.57 -9.09
N ASP A 161 -23.66 -11.60 -9.66
CA ASP A 161 -25.12 -11.70 -9.70
C ASP A 161 -25.66 -12.19 -8.34
N GLU A 162 -26.98 -12.16 -8.15
CA GLU A 162 -27.60 -12.54 -6.86
C GLU A 162 -27.28 -13.99 -6.46
N GLY A 163 -27.32 -14.92 -7.41
CA GLY A 163 -27.02 -16.33 -7.15
C GLY A 163 -25.57 -16.54 -6.75
N GLY A 164 -24.64 -15.87 -7.43
CA GLY A 164 -23.23 -15.85 -7.10
C GLY A 164 -22.95 -15.23 -5.74
N LEU A 165 -23.65 -14.16 -5.37
CA LEU A 165 -23.51 -13.53 -4.07
C LEU A 165 -23.92 -14.49 -2.95
N ASP A 166 -25.12 -15.07 -3.03
CA ASP A 166 -25.67 -15.94 -2.00
C ASP A 166 -24.90 -17.26 -1.86
N ALA A 167 -24.28 -17.75 -2.94
CA ALA A 167 -23.44 -18.95 -2.92
C ALA A 167 -22.20 -18.79 -2.01
N TYR A 168 -21.58 -17.61 -1.99
CA TYR A 168 -20.28 -17.40 -1.35
C TYR A 168 -20.32 -16.61 -0.03
N VAL A 169 -21.40 -15.87 0.25
CA VAL A 169 -21.53 -15.05 1.47
C VAL A 169 -21.31 -15.86 2.75
N ARG A 170 -21.71 -17.13 2.78
CA ARG A 170 -21.52 -18.02 3.94
C ARG A 170 -20.05 -18.31 4.28
N TYR A 171 -19.16 -18.27 3.29
CA TYR A 171 -17.73 -18.54 3.48
C TYR A 171 -16.92 -17.27 3.75
N ALA A 172 -17.52 -16.09 3.54
CA ALA A 172 -16.83 -14.81 3.54
C ALA A 172 -16.06 -14.51 4.83
N LYS A 173 -16.46 -15.05 5.98
CA LYS A 173 -15.80 -14.81 7.29
C LYS A 173 -14.99 -16.00 7.80
N THR A 174 -15.35 -17.22 7.43
CA THR A 174 -14.76 -18.46 7.95
C THR A 174 -13.67 -19.00 7.04
N GLU A 175 -13.90 -18.95 5.73
CA GLU A 175 -13.04 -19.54 4.71
C GLU A 175 -12.88 -18.58 3.52
N PRO A 176 -12.36 -17.36 3.73
CA PRO A 176 -12.32 -16.34 2.67
C PRO A 176 -11.42 -16.77 1.50
N MET A 177 -10.31 -17.46 1.77
CA MET A 177 -9.46 -17.99 0.69
C MET A 177 -10.19 -19.00 -0.20
N LEU A 178 -11.13 -19.76 0.35
CA LEU A 178 -11.94 -20.71 -0.43
C LEU A 178 -12.81 -19.97 -1.45
N VAL A 179 -13.38 -18.81 -1.09
CA VAL A 179 -14.18 -17.99 -2.03
C VAL A 179 -13.34 -17.61 -3.25
N VAL A 180 -12.14 -17.07 -3.02
CA VAL A 180 -11.23 -16.65 -4.09
C VAL A 180 -10.77 -17.85 -4.92
N ALA A 181 -10.43 -18.98 -4.28
CA ALA A 181 -10.02 -20.20 -4.95
C ALA A 181 -11.13 -20.78 -5.83
N MET A 182 -12.37 -20.88 -5.31
CA MET A 182 -13.51 -21.38 -6.09
C MET A 182 -13.84 -20.49 -7.28
N LEU A 183 -13.73 -19.17 -7.14
CA LEU A 183 -13.90 -18.26 -8.27
C LEU A 183 -12.80 -18.45 -9.32
N LYS A 184 -11.54 -18.62 -8.89
CA LYS A 184 -10.39 -18.86 -9.78
C LYS A 184 -10.48 -20.22 -10.49
N ASP A 185 -11.06 -21.23 -9.85
CA ASP A 185 -11.23 -22.57 -10.43
C ASP A 185 -12.50 -22.70 -11.30
N SER A 186 -13.34 -21.66 -11.35
CA SER A 186 -14.54 -21.65 -12.19
C SER A 186 -14.23 -21.71 -13.69
N ASP A 187 -15.15 -22.27 -14.46
CA ASP A 187 -15.05 -22.28 -15.94
C ASP A 187 -15.02 -20.85 -16.50
N GLU A 188 -15.73 -19.93 -15.83
CA GLU A 188 -15.70 -18.51 -16.18
C GLU A 188 -14.28 -17.94 -16.09
N TYR A 189 -13.58 -18.15 -14.98
CA TYR A 189 -12.18 -17.69 -14.85
C TYR A 189 -11.27 -18.35 -15.88
N LYS A 190 -11.39 -19.67 -16.07
CA LYS A 190 -10.58 -20.44 -17.04
C LYS A 190 -10.79 -19.97 -18.49
N SER A 191 -11.95 -19.38 -18.79
CA SER A 191 -12.27 -18.84 -20.11
C SER A 191 -11.72 -17.43 -20.36
N LYS A 192 -11.17 -16.76 -19.34
CA LYS A 192 -10.61 -15.40 -19.48
C LYS A 192 -9.40 -15.42 -20.40
N ARG A 193 -9.33 -14.42 -21.29
CA ARG A 193 -8.16 -14.19 -22.16
C ARG A 193 -6.91 -13.75 -21.39
N ASN A 194 -7.11 -13.02 -20.29
CA ASN A 194 -6.05 -12.52 -19.43
C ASN A 194 -6.05 -13.30 -18.12
N ALA A 195 -5.29 -14.39 -18.08
CA ALA A 195 -5.11 -15.19 -16.88
C ALA A 195 -4.25 -14.46 -15.84
N GLY A 196 -4.39 -14.87 -14.58
CA GLY A 196 -3.71 -14.29 -13.43
C GLY A 196 -4.45 -13.11 -12.81
N LEU A 197 -4.15 -12.86 -11.54
CA LEU A 197 -4.76 -11.83 -10.71
C LEU A 197 -3.91 -10.56 -10.71
N PRO A 198 -4.53 -9.36 -10.70
CA PRO A 198 -3.79 -8.11 -10.67
C PRO A 198 -2.98 -7.96 -9.37
N GLY A 199 -1.81 -7.34 -9.45
CA GLY A 199 -1.06 -6.91 -8.26
C GLY A 199 -1.81 -5.82 -7.48
N VAL A 200 -1.64 -5.74 -6.16
CA VAL A 200 -2.37 -4.80 -5.27
C VAL A 200 -2.18 -3.32 -5.65
N PHE A 201 -1.09 -2.99 -6.33
CA PHE A 201 -0.78 -1.64 -6.80
C PHE A 201 -1.03 -1.44 -8.31
N SER A 202 -1.53 -2.45 -9.02
CA SER A 202 -1.87 -2.36 -10.45
C SER A 202 -3.12 -1.48 -10.65
N ALA A 203 -3.23 -0.86 -11.83
CA ALA A 203 -4.42 -0.13 -12.23
C ALA A 203 -5.66 -1.05 -12.37
N ASP A 204 -5.44 -2.34 -12.65
CA ASP A 204 -6.49 -3.36 -12.76
C ASP A 204 -6.97 -3.87 -11.39
N PHE A 205 -6.28 -3.53 -10.30
CA PHE A 205 -6.72 -3.91 -8.97
C PHE A 205 -8.05 -3.19 -8.63
N PRO A 206 -9.10 -3.91 -8.22
CA PRO A 206 -10.36 -3.28 -7.87
C PRO A 206 -10.16 -2.30 -6.72
N GLY A 207 -10.83 -1.14 -6.78
CA GLY A 207 -10.82 -0.16 -5.69
C GLY A 207 -11.03 -0.85 -4.35
N CYS A 208 -10.13 -0.57 -3.39
CA CYS A 208 -10.15 -1.27 -2.10
C CYS A 208 -11.39 -0.81 -1.30
N PRO A 209 -12.31 -1.73 -0.94
CA PRO A 209 -13.57 -1.35 -0.29
C PRO A 209 -13.40 -0.86 1.16
N LEU A 210 -12.19 -0.91 1.70
CA LEU A 210 -11.87 -0.33 3.01
C LEU A 210 -11.94 1.20 3.00
N PHE A 211 -11.84 1.81 1.82
CA PHE A 211 -11.74 3.25 1.64
C PHE A 211 -12.93 3.82 0.84
N GLU A 212 -13.96 3.01 0.59
CA GLU A 212 -15.23 3.40 -0.02
C GLU A 212 -16.27 3.88 1.02
#